data_AF-A0AAW5MUC3-F1
#
_entry.id   AF-A0AAW5MUC3-F1
#
_cell.length_a   1.000
_cell.length_b   1.000
_cell.length_c   1.000
_cell.angle_alpha   90.00
_cell.angle_beta   90.00
_cell.angle_gamma   90.00
#
_symmetry.space_group_name_H-M   'P 1'
#
loop_
_entity.id
_entity.type
_entity.pdbx_description
1 polymer ?
#
loop_
_entity_poly.entity_id
_entity_poly.type
_entity_poly.pdbx_seq_one_letter_code
_entity_poly.pdbx_strand_id
1 'polypeptide(L)'
;YAEIINRGVTPLIPAPGSIGAADIMIASHVGLVMMGEWKARVNGVEMSGVDALAKVALKPLVPQGKDMMAILTNNIVATAYPIEA
;
A
#
# COMPACT_ATOMS: atom_id res chain seq x y z
N TYR A 1 -7.78 2.77 -2.94
CA TYR A 1 -6.89 3.93 -2.72
C TYR A 1 -7.58 5.05 -1.95
N ALA A 2 -8.62 5.71 -2.49
CA ALA A 2 -9.28 6.85 -1.83
C ALA A 2 -9.66 6.60 -0.35
N GLU A 3 -10.35 5.50 -0.05
CA GLU A 3 -10.75 5.17 1.32
C GLU A 3 -9.57 4.95 2.27
N ILE A 4 -8.48 4.34 1.81
CA ILE A 4 -7.27 4.10 2.62
C ILE A 4 -6.60 5.43 2.96
N ILE A 5 -6.52 6.35 1.99
CA ILE A 5 -5.95 7.69 2.17
C ILE A 5 -6.83 8.52 3.12
N ASN A 6 -8.14 8.58 2.86
CA ASN A 6 -9.09 9.36 3.65
C ASN A 6 -9.17 8.90 5.11
N ARG A 7 -8.92 7.61 5.37
CA ARG A 7 -8.97 7.03 6.72
C ARG A 7 -7.59 6.96 7.40
N GLY A 8 -6.55 7.54 6.79
CA GLY A 8 -5.23 7.65 7.38
C GLY A 8 -4.51 6.31 7.57
N VAL A 9 -4.77 5.35 6.69
CA VAL A 9 -4.06 4.07 6.67
C VAL A 9 -2.81 4.24 5.79
N THR A 10 -1.63 4.20 6.40
CA THR A 10 -0.34 4.37 5.71
C THR A 10 0.39 3.02 5.63
N PRO A 11 0.50 2.39 4.44
CA PRO A 11 1.29 1.18 4.28
C PRO A 11 2.75 1.38 4.68
N LEU A 12 3.37 0.41 5.35
CA LEU A 12 4.80 0.46 5.69
C LEU A 12 5.61 -0.08 4.51
N ILE A 13 6.24 0.82 3.75
CA ILE A 13 6.93 0.46 2.52
C ILE A 13 8.45 0.45 2.77
N PRO A 14 9.18 -0.64 2.48
CA PRO A 14 10.64 -0.65 2.54
C PRO A 14 11.25 0.36 1.57
N ALA A 15 12.29 1.08 2.00
CA ALA A 15 13.00 2.05 1.16
C ALA A 15 13.78 1.40 -0.01
N PRO A 16 14.55 0.31 0.17
CA PRO A 16 15.21 -0.36 -0.94
C PRO A 16 14.25 -1.31 -1.67
N GLY A 17 14.40 -1.43 -2.99
CA GLY A 17 13.68 -2.44 -3.78
C GLY A 17 13.17 -2.00 -5.15
N SER A 18 13.26 -0.72 -5.52
CA SER A 18 12.96 -0.27 -6.88
C SER A 18 14.21 -0.34 -7.74
N ILE A 19 14.03 -0.79 -8.99
CA ILE A 19 15.06 -0.79 -10.03
C ILE A 19 14.81 0.30 -11.08
N GLY A 20 13.81 1.18 -10.88
CA GLY A 20 13.45 2.26 -11.80
C GLY A 20 12.65 1.84 -13.05
N ALA A 21 12.24 0.57 -13.14
CA ALA A 21 11.43 0.03 -14.23
C ALA A 21 10.20 -0.69 -13.66
N ALA A 22 9.19 0.09 -13.27
CA ALA A 22 8.09 -0.30 -12.40
C ALA A 22 8.55 -0.63 -10.97
N ASP A 23 7.95 0.04 -9.99
CA ASP A 23 8.22 -0.13 -8.56
C ASP A 23 7.58 -1.42 -8.01
N ILE A 24 7.58 -2.51 -8.79
CA ILE A 24 6.77 -3.71 -8.56
C ILE A 24 6.97 -4.26 -7.15
N MET A 25 8.22 -4.44 -6.73
CA MET A 25 8.56 -4.95 -5.40
C MET A 25 8.02 -4.04 -4.30
N ILE A 26 8.11 -2.73 -4.49
CA ILE A 26 7.76 -1.75 -3.47
C ILE A 26 6.24 -1.51 -3.44
N ALA A 27 5.60 -1.31 -4.60
CA ALA A 27 4.16 -1.14 -4.77
C ALA A 27 3.35 -2.36 -4.29
N SER A 28 3.95 -3.55 -4.32
CA SER A 28 3.33 -4.77 -3.78
C SER A 28 2.89 -4.61 -2.32
N HIS A 29 3.66 -3.90 -1.49
CA HIS A 29 3.33 -3.68 -0.08
C HIS A 29 2.06 -2.85 0.11
N VAL A 30 1.75 -1.96 -0.84
CA VAL A 30 0.48 -1.22 -0.84
C VAL A 30 -0.68 -2.16 -1.15
N GLY A 31 -0.52 -3.01 -2.17
CA GLY A 31 -1.51 -4.03 -2.52
C GLY A 31 -1.75 -5.04 -1.41
N LEU A 32 -0.68 -5.50 -0.75
CA LEU A 32 -0.77 -6.42 0.39
C LEU A 32 -1.60 -5.79 1.52
N VAL A 33 -1.34 -4.53 1.89
CA VAL A 33 -2.16 -3.82 2.90
C VAL A 33 -3.62 -3.70 2.46
N MET A 34 -3.89 -3.45 1.18
CA MET A 34 -5.26 -3.42 0.66
C MET A 34 -5.97 -4.75 0.82
N MET A 35 -5.24 -5.88 0.71
CA MET A 35 -5.75 -7.23 0.93
C MET A 35 -5.76 -7.64 2.42
N GLY A 36 -5.40 -6.73 3.33
CA GLY A 36 -5.28 -7.01 4.76
C GLY A 36 -3.99 -7.75 5.14
N GLU A 37 -3.09 -7.97 4.20
CA GLU A 37 -1.78 -8.53 4.47
C GLU A 37 -0.77 -7.43 4.80
N TRP A 38 0.45 -7.82 5.19
CA TRP A 38 1.53 -6.89 5.53
C TRP A 38 1.20 -5.99 6.75
N LYS A 39 1.82 -4.82 6.83
CA LYS A 39 1.75 -3.88 7.94
C LYS A 39 1.42 -2.48 7.45
N ALA A 40 0.61 -1.78 8.24
CA ALA A 40 0.28 -0.40 8.03
C ALA A 40 0.30 0.37 9.34
N ARG A 41 0.50 1.68 9.25
CA ARG A 41 0.41 2.62 10.35
C ARG A 41 -0.95 3.31 10.29
N VAL A 42 -1.68 3.29 11.40
CA VAL A 42 -2.96 4.00 11.55
C VAL A 42 -2.91 4.82 12.83
N ASN A 43 -3.11 6.14 12.73
CA ASN A 43 -3.02 7.07 13.86
C ASN A 43 -1.70 6.95 14.64
N GLY A 44 -0.57 6.80 13.94
CA GLY A 44 0.76 6.68 14.55
C GLY A 44 1.13 5.30 15.09
N VAL A 45 0.19 4.34 15.13
CA VAL A 45 0.44 2.98 15.62
C VAL A 45 0.62 2.03 14.46
N GLU A 46 1.69 1.24 14.48
CA GLU A 46 1.93 0.16 13.52
C GLU A 46 1.10 -1.07 13.90
N MET A 47 0.43 -1.66 12.91
CA MET A 47 -0.38 -2.86 13.09
C MET A 47 -0.40 -3.69 11.79
N SER A 48 -0.99 -4.89 11.87
CA SER A 48 -1.18 -5.71 10.67
C SER A 48 -2.15 -5.04 9.70
N GLY A 49 -2.09 -5.39 8.41
CA GLY A 49 -3.03 -4.90 7.40
C GLY A 49 -4.49 -5.18 7.78
N VAL A 50 -4.78 -6.39 8.30
CA VAL A 50 -6.13 -6.77 8.76
C VAL A 50 -6.59 -5.85 9.89
N ASP A 51 -5.75 -5.65 10.90
CA ASP A 51 -6.09 -4.79 12.04
C ASP A 51 -6.26 -3.33 11.60
N ALA A 52 -5.41 -2.85 10.68
CA ALA A 52 -5.50 -1.51 10.13
C ALA A 52 -6.82 -1.29 9.40
N LEU A 53 -7.21 -2.21 8.53
CA LEU A 53 -8.49 -2.16 7.81
C LEU A 53 -9.69 -2.27 8.76
N ALA A 54 -9.63 -3.20 9.73
CA ALA A 54 -10.67 -3.38 10.73
C ALA A 54 -10.87 -2.13 11.59
N LYS A 55 -9.77 -1.49 12.01
CA LYS A 55 -9.78 -0.25 12.81
C LYS A 55 -10.45 0.91 12.09
N VAL A 56 -10.39 0.93 10.76
CA VAL A 56 -11.04 1.96 9.93
C VAL A 56 -12.34 1.47 9.28
N ALA A 57 -12.88 0.32 9.71
CA ALA A 57 -14.10 -0.30 9.19
C ALA A 57 -14.09 -0.53 7.66
N LEU A 58 -12.93 -0.87 7.10
CA LEU A 58 -12.78 -1.28 5.71
C LEU A 58 -12.68 -2.79 5.59
N LYS A 59 -13.20 -3.32 4.48
CA LYS A 59 -13.05 -4.73 4.12
C LYS A 59 -11.77 -4.92 3.31
N PRO A 60 -11.04 -6.04 3.50
CA PRO A 60 -9.97 -6.44 2.62
C PRO A 60 -10.40 -6.48 1.15
N LEU A 61 -9.53 -5.99 0.27
CA LEU A 61 -9.66 -6.14 -1.17
C LEU A 61 -9.50 -7.60 -1.53
N VAL A 62 -10.38 -8.11 -2.40
CA VAL A 62 -10.22 -9.39 -3.08
C VAL A 62 -9.96 -9.09 -4.55
N PRO A 63 -8.70 -9.13 -5.03
CA PRO A 63 -8.38 -8.80 -6.41
C PRO A 63 -9.05 -9.77 -7.38
N GLN A 64 -9.57 -9.25 -8.50
CA GLN A 64 -10.14 -10.06 -9.57
C GLN A 64 -9.47 -9.76 -10.91
N GLY A 65 -9.28 -10.79 -11.74
CA GLY A 65 -8.69 -10.64 -13.06
C GLY A 65 -7.31 -9.97 -13.04
N LYS A 66 -7.24 -8.72 -13.53
CA LYS A 66 -5.97 -7.95 -13.69
C LYS A 66 -5.71 -6.93 -12.58
N ASP A 67 -6.52 -6.89 -11.53
CA ASP A 67 -6.41 -5.90 -10.45
C ASP A 67 -5.04 -5.89 -9.80
N MET A 68 -4.49 -7.08 -9.51
CA MET A 68 -3.18 -7.19 -8.86
C MET A 68 -2.07 -6.64 -9.77
N MET A 69 -2.15 -6.89 -11.07
CA MET A 69 -1.18 -6.35 -12.02
C MET A 69 -1.25 -4.82 -12.04
N ALA A 70 -2.46 -4.24 -12.07
CA ALA A 70 -2.65 -2.79 -12.05
C ALA A 70 -2.09 -2.13 -10.76
N ILE A 71 -2.19 -2.82 -9.62
CA ILE A 71 -1.66 -2.36 -8.33
C ILE A 71 -0.12 -2.40 -8.29
N LEU A 72 0.49 -3.37 -8.98
CA LEU A 72 1.93 -3.62 -8.92
C LEU A 72 2.73 -2.83 -9.98
N THR A 73 2.22 -2.73 -11.21
CA THR A 73 2.97 -2.18 -12.33
C THR A 73 2.80 -0.68 -12.46
N ASN A 74 3.37 0.07 -11.52
CA ASN A 74 3.39 1.53 -11.52
C ASN A 74 4.72 2.07 -10.96
N ASN A 75 4.96 3.37 -11.13
CA ASN A 75 6.16 4.07 -10.66
C ASN A 75 5.83 5.04 -9.51
N ILE A 76 4.84 4.72 -8.67
CA ILE A 76 4.27 5.68 -7.70
C ILE A 76 5.32 6.07 -6.65
N VAL A 77 6.18 5.16 -6.21
CA VAL A 77 7.17 5.45 -5.16
C VAL A 77 8.31 6.29 -5.71
N ALA A 78 8.82 5.94 -6.89
CA ALA A 78 9.83 6.74 -7.58
C ALA A 78 9.33 8.16 -7.92
N THR A 79 8.02 8.31 -8.15
CA THR A 79 7.40 9.63 -8.40
C THR A 79 7.17 10.41 -7.10
N ALA A 80 6.80 9.74 -6.01
CA ALA A 80 6.52 10.39 -4.73
C ALA A 80 7.79 10.88 -4.01
N TYR A 81 8.87 10.10 -4.04
CA TYR A 81 10.13 10.40 -3.35
C TYR A 81 10.72 11.79 -3.65
N PRO A 82 10.80 12.26 -4.92
CA PRO A 82 11.30 13.60 -5.24
C PRO A 82 10.32 14.74 -4.91
N ILE A 83 9.05 14.46 -4.60
CA ILE A 83 8.07 15.48 -4.22
C ILE A 83 8.15 15.78 -2.71
N GLU A 84 8.58 14.81 -1.90
CA GLU A 84 8.82 14.98 -0.46
C GLU A 84 10.20 15.59 -0.12
N ALA A 85 11.14 15.62 -1.07
CA ALA A 85 12.49 16.15 -0.91
C ALA A 85 12.58 17.65 -1.26
#